data_AF-A0A4Y2WBW6-F1
#
_entry.id   AF-A0A4Y2WBW6-F1
#
_cell.length_a   1.000
_cell.length_b   1.000
_cell.length_c   1.000
_cell.angle_alpha   90.00
_cell.angle_beta   90.00
_cell.angle_gamma   90.00
#
_symmetry.space_group_name_H-M   'P 1'
#
loop_
_entity.id
_entity.type
_entity.pdbx_description
1 polymer ?
#
loop_
_entity_poly.entity_id
_entity_poly.type
_entity_poly.pdbx_seq_one_letter_code
_entity_poly.pdbx_strand_id
1 'polypeptide(L)'
;METALQSLSHLWIAERLTASNFVFVCNMLPHTKCDNIVKRILYSNFEFSGMKYGKKHEKDAIEELKMMGIKIKSSGLFIVENLPFLAATPDGLIDDDGTVEIKCPSSCSDLTPEESILKRKITFWTIDKKK
;
A
#
# COMPACT_ATOMS: atom_id res chain seq x y z
N MET A 1 14.10 -15.78 0.66
CA MET A 1 13.39 -14.49 0.79
C MET A 1 13.32 -14.18 2.28
N GLU A 2 14.35 -13.48 2.78
CA GLU A 2 14.74 -13.44 4.20
C GLU A 2 14.23 -12.16 4.92
N THR A 3 13.55 -11.28 4.19
CA THR A 3 13.22 -9.92 4.65
C THR A 3 11.79 -9.78 5.17
N ALA A 4 10.90 -10.77 4.97
CA ALA A 4 9.50 -10.70 5.42
C ALA A 4 9.34 -10.45 6.94
N LEU A 5 10.34 -10.82 7.74
CA LEU A 5 10.37 -10.65 9.20
C LEU A 5 11.09 -9.36 9.67
N GLN A 6 11.67 -8.58 8.76
CA GLN A 6 12.53 -7.44 9.11
C GLN A 6 11.79 -6.09 9.15
N SER A 7 10.46 -6.08 8.98
CA SER A 7 9.60 -4.89 9.06
C SER A 7 9.69 -4.14 10.40
N LEU A 8 10.29 -4.75 11.42
CA LEU A 8 10.51 -4.19 12.75
C LEU A 8 11.92 -3.60 12.95
N SER A 9 12.84 -3.73 11.99
CA SER A 9 14.20 -3.17 12.14
C SER A 9 14.29 -1.74 11.61
N HIS A 10 14.90 -0.84 12.38
CA HIS A 10 15.17 0.54 11.97
C HIS A 10 16.02 0.63 10.68
N LEU A 11 16.80 -0.42 10.38
CA LEU A 11 17.62 -0.54 9.16
C LEU A 11 16.80 -0.80 7.89
N TRP A 12 15.55 -1.28 8.03
CA TRP A 12 14.72 -1.70 6.91
C TRP A 12 14.17 -0.53 6.09
N ILE A 13 13.84 0.58 6.76
CA ILE A 13 13.23 1.77 6.16
C ILE A 13 14.24 2.95 6.08
N ALA A 14 15.39 2.85 6.74
CA ALA A 14 16.36 3.94 6.78
C ALA A 14 16.76 4.38 5.36
N GLU A 15 16.46 5.65 5.06
CA GLU A 15 16.86 6.40 3.85
C GLU A 15 16.22 5.98 2.52
N ARG A 16 15.01 5.38 2.52
CA ARG A 16 14.30 4.99 1.28
C ARG A 16 12.98 5.74 1.06
N LEU A 17 12.74 6.14 -0.18
CA LEU A 17 11.45 6.61 -0.68
C LEU A 17 10.60 5.40 -1.07
N THR A 18 9.61 5.08 -0.22
CA THR A 18 8.68 3.98 -0.47
C THR A 18 7.55 4.36 -1.41
N ALA A 19 6.96 3.38 -2.11
CA ALA A 19 5.81 3.59 -3.00
C ALA A 19 4.66 4.39 -2.37
N SER A 20 4.32 4.11 -1.10
CA SER A 20 3.26 4.83 -0.37
C SER A 20 3.56 6.32 -0.12
N ASN A 21 4.83 6.72 -0.16
CA ASN A 21 5.27 8.11 -0.03
C ASN A 21 5.55 8.79 -1.37
N PHE A 22 5.64 8.03 -2.47
CA PHE A 22 6.07 8.53 -3.78
C PHE A 22 5.15 9.63 -4.34
N VAL A 23 3.85 9.55 -4.04
CA VAL A 23 2.84 10.56 -4.42
C VAL A 23 3.21 11.97 -3.95
N PHE A 24 3.88 12.08 -2.81
CA PHE A 24 4.24 13.38 -2.25
C PHE A 24 5.41 14.04 -2.95
N VAL A 25 6.30 13.24 -3.53
CA VAL A 25 7.38 13.73 -4.38
C VAL A 25 6.82 14.13 -5.73
N CYS A 26 5.92 13.32 -6.32
CA CYS A 26 5.29 13.61 -7.61
C CYS A 26 4.46 14.90 -7.61
N ASN A 27 3.75 15.17 -6.51
CA ASN A 27 2.87 16.33 -6.38
C ASN A 27 3.55 17.55 -5.73
N MET A 28 4.88 17.53 -5.56
CA MET A 28 5.61 18.65 -4.96
C MET A 28 5.56 19.86 -5.89
N LEU A 29 5.08 21.00 -5.37
CA LEU A 29 5.12 22.26 -6.12
C LEU A 29 6.57 22.77 -6.22
N PRO A 30 6.95 23.50 -7.28
CA PRO A 30 8.33 23.97 -7.49
C PRO A 30 8.90 24.84 -6.36
N HIS A 31 8.03 25.49 -5.58
CA HIS A 31 8.39 26.38 -4.48
C HIS A 31 8.26 25.71 -3.09
N THR A 32 7.76 24.47 -3.02
CA THR A 32 7.69 23.72 -1.77
C THR A 32 9.10 23.28 -1.40
N LYS A 33 9.55 23.62 -0.19
CA LYS A 33 10.84 23.15 0.30
C LYS A 33 10.81 21.63 0.50
N CYS A 34 11.82 20.96 -0.05
CA CYS A 34 11.96 19.49 0.00
C CYS A 34 12.13 18.97 1.43
N ASP A 35 12.70 19.77 2.33
CA ASP A 35 13.05 19.38 3.70
C ASP A 35 11.84 18.88 4.51
N ASN A 36 10.66 19.48 4.33
CA ASN A 36 9.43 19.04 5.00
C ASN A 36 8.98 17.64 4.54
N ILE A 37 9.13 17.34 3.25
CA ILE A 37 8.77 16.02 2.70
C ILE A 37 9.77 14.97 3.17
N VAL A 38 11.07 15.28 3.15
CA VAL A 38 12.12 14.41 3.70
C VAL A 38 11.89 14.13 5.18
N LYS A 39 11.64 15.17 5.99
CA LYS A 39 11.35 15.01 7.43
C LYS A 39 10.16 14.10 7.68
N ARG A 40 9.10 14.23 6.89
CA ARG A 40 7.94 13.34 7.01
C ARG A 40 8.31 11.90 6.65
N ILE A 41 8.98 11.67 5.53
CA ILE A 41 9.33 10.31 5.09
C ILE A 41 10.23 9.61 6.11
N LEU A 42 11.24 10.30 6.65
CA LEU A 42 12.26 9.69 7.51
C LEU A 42 11.89 9.65 9.00
N TYR A 43 11.10 10.61 9.48
CA TYR A 43 10.92 10.81 10.93
C TYR A 43 9.46 10.83 11.40
N SER A 44 8.48 10.69 10.50
CA SER A 44 7.08 10.62 10.94
C SER A 44 6.66 9.19 11.25
N ASN A 45 6.14 9.00 12.46
CA ASN A 45 5.46 7.77 12.88
C ASN A 45 4.04 8.15 13.25
N PHE A 46 3.10 7.88 12.34
CA PHE A 46 1.69 8.09 12.58
C PHE A 46 0.92 6.80 12.33
N GLU A 47 -0.03 6.51 13.21
CA GLU A 47 -0.94 5.40 13.05
C GLU A 47 -2.36 5.91 13.24
N PHE A 48 -3.17 5.80 12.19
CA PHE A 48 -4.57 6.20 12.21
C PHE A 48 -5.49 5.01 12.47
N SER A 49 -6.71 5.23 12.94
CA SER A 49 -7.70 4.17 13.17
C SER A 49 -7.98 3.34 11.90
N GLY A 50 -8.10 4.00 10.75
CA GLY A 50 -8.24 3.34 9.46
C GLY A 50 -7.03 2.47 9.08
N MET A 51 -5.81 2.84 9.48
CA MET A 51 -4.62 2.00 9.25
C MET A 51 -4.63 0.75 10.12
N LYS A 52 -5.02 0.87 11.40
CA LYS A 52 -5.19 -0.29 12.29
C LYS A 52 -6.23 -1.26 11.75
N TYR A 53 -7.35 -0.72 11.27
CA TYR A 53 -8.39 -1.52 10.63
C TYR A 53 -7.85 -2.22 9.37
N GLY A 54 -7.15 -1.49 8.50
CA GLY A 54 -6.49 -2.04 7.32
C GLY A 54 -5.59 -3.23 7.64
N LYS A 55 -4.61 -3.03 8.53
CA LYS A 55 -3.67 -4.08 8.97
C LYS A 55 -4.38 -5.31 9.53
N LYS A 56 -5.48 -5.11 10.26
CA LYS A 56 -6.25 -6.20 10.87
C LYS A 56 -6.91 -7.08 9.81
N HIS A 57 -7.45 -6.49 8.76
CA HIS A 57 -8.29 -7.17 7.76
C HIS A 57 -7.56 -7.54 6.47
N GLU A 58 -6.34 -7.05 6.26
CA GLU A 58 -5.51 -7.38 5.10
C GLU A 58 -5.31 -8.89 4.95
N LYS A 59 -5.03 -9.59 6.05
CA LYS A 59 -4.85 -11.05 6.03
C LYS A 59 -6.12 -11.78 5.60
N ASP A 60 -7.27 -11.33 6.08
CA ASP A 60 -8.57 -11.94 5.72
C ASP A 60 -8.81 -11.79 4.21
N ALA A 61 -8.55 -10.59 3.66
CA ALA A 61 -8.69 -10.32 2.23
C ALA A 61 -7.71 -11.15 1.36
N ILE A 62 -6.47 -11.37 1.82
CA ILE A 62 -5.52 -12.25 1.13
C ILE A 62 -6.05 -13.69 1.09
N GLU A 63 -6.55 -14.21 2.22
CA GLU A 63 -7.07 -15.57 2.27
C GLU A 63 -8.32 -15.75 1.39
N GLU A 64 -9.18 -14.75 1.31
CA GLU A 64 -10.33 -14.76 0.40
C GLU A 64 -9.89 -14.80 -1.08
N LEU A 65 -8.90 -13.99 -1.48
CA LEU A 65 -8.33 -14.05 -2.83
C LEU A 65 -7.71 -15.42 -3.14
N LYS A 66 -7.03 -16.04 -2.16
CA LYS A 66 -6.50 -17.41 -2.31
C LYS A 66 -7.60 -18.44 -2.50
N MET A 67 -8.72 -18.31 -1.78
CA MET A 67 -9.89 -19.19 -1.96
C MET A 67 -10.53 -19.05 -3.35
N MET A 68 -10.41 -17.89 -3.99
CA MET A 68 -10.82 -17.66 -5.38
C MET A 68 -9.84 -18.30 -6.41
N GLY A 69 -8.80 -19.00 -5.94
CA GLY A 69 -7.82 -19.69 -6.77
C GLY A 69 -6.58 -18.87 -7.12
N ILE A 70 -6.44 -17.65 -6.60
CA ILE A 70 -5.29 -16.78 -6.85
C ILE A 70 -4.12 -17.22 -5.98
N LYS A 71 -3.00 -17.61 -6.59
CA LYS A 71 -1.80 -18.06 -5.86
C LYS A 71 -0.98 -16.87 -5.39
N ILE A 72 -1.25 -16.40 -4.17
CA ILE A 72 -0.53 -15.27 -3.56
C ILE A 72 0.60 -15.76 -2.64
N LYS A 73 1.83 -15.33 -2.93
CA LYS A 73 3.01 -15.51 -2.08
C LYS A 73 3.22 -14.26 -1.20
N SER A 74 3.75 -14.46 0.00
CA SER A 74 4.14 -13.35 0.88
C SER A 74 5.24 -12.51 0.24
N SER A 75 5.15 -11.21 0.42
CA SER A 75 6.09 -10.23 -0.12
C SER A 75 7.06 -9.72 0.96
N GLY A 76 8.19 -9.17 0.51
CA GLY A 76 9.16 -8.45 1.35
C GLY A 76 9.47 -7.07 0.77
N LEU A 77 10.48 -6.40 1.30
CA LEU A 77 10.95 -5.15 0.73
C LEU A 77 11.69 -5.42 -0.59
N PHE A 78 11.21 -4.81 -1.66
CA PHE A 78 11.87 -4.74 -2.96
C PHE A 78 12.60 -3.41 -3.10
N ILE A 79 13.85 -3.47 -3.54
CA ILE A 79 14.71 -2.30 -3.78
C ILE A 79 15.04 -2.27 -5.26
N VAL A 80 14.94 -1.11 -5.90
CA VAL A 80 15.31 -0.95 -7.31
C VAL A 80 16.84 -0.94 -7.42
N GLU A 81 17.43 -1.92 -8.11
CA GLU A 81 18.89 -2.08 -8.19
C GLU A 81 19.63 -0.82 -8.65
N ASN A 82 19.13 -0.17 -9.71
CA ASN A 82 19.74 1.04 -10.28
C ASN A 82 19.39 2.32 -9.51
N LEU A 83 18.39 2.28 -8.63
CA LEU A 83 17.89 3.42 -7.86
C LEU A 83 17.60 2.96 -6.42
N PRO A 84 18.63 2.62 -5.61
CA PRO A 84 18.46 1.93 -4.34
C PRO A 84 17.74 2.77 -3.25
N PHE A 85 17.53 4.06 -3.51
CA PHE A 85 16.69 4.92 -2.70
C PHE A 85 15.19 4.71 -2.95
N LEU A 86 14.79 3.96 -3.99
CA LEU A 86 13.41 3.57 -4.26
C LEU A 86 13.14 2.15 -3.76
N ALA A 87 12.02 2.00 -3.07
CA ALA A 87 11.59 0.70 -2.59
C ALA A 87 10.06 0.55 -2.54
N ALA A 88 9.60 -0.69 -2.51
CA ALA A 88 8.19 -1.02 -2.33
C ALA A 88 8.05 -2.33 -1.56
N THR A 89 6.95 -2.47 -0.84
CA THR A 89 6.53 -3.73 -0.23
C THR A 89 5.11 -3.99 -0.70
N PRO A 90 4.92 -4.71 -1.82
CA PRO A 90 3.59 -5.17 -2.22
C PRO A 90 2.94 -5.99 -1.10
N ASP A 91 1.61 -6.03 -1.03
CA ASP A 91 0.90 -6.85 -0.03
C ASP A 91 0.98 -8.35 -0.37
N GLY A 92 1.18 -8.68 -1.65
CA GLY A 92 1.43 -10.04 -2.11
C GLY A 92 2.02 -10.11 -3.52
N LEU A 93 2.57 -11.27 -3.86
CA LEU A 93 3.12 -11.57 -5.20
C LEU A 93 2.27 -12.65 -5.87
N ILE A 94 1.94 -12.46 -7.14
CA ILE A 94 1.21 -13.43 -7.97
C ILE A 94 2.13 -13.90 -9.08
N ASP A 95 2.24 -15.22 -9.25
CA ASP A 95 3.05 -15.87 -10.28
C ASP A 95 4.48 -15.30 -10.35
N ASP A 96 4.90 -14.83 -11.52
CA ASP A 96 6.27 -14.35 -11.78
C ASP A 96 6.37 -12.82 -11.91
N ASP A 97 5.31 -12.13 -12.33
CA ASP A 97 5.32 -10.68 -12.61
C ASP A 97 4.13 -9.91 -12.00
N GLY A 98 3.26 -10.59 -11.27
CA GLY A 98 2.06 -10.00 -10.65
C GLY A 98 2.29 -9.55 -9.21
N THR A 99 1.57 -8.49 -8.80
CA THR A 99 1.52 -8.01 -7.42
C THR A 99 0.08 -7.77 -6.98
N VAL A 100 -0.17 -7.90 -5.68
CA VAL A 100 -1.43 -7.56 -5.03
C VAL A 100 -1.23 -6.35 -4.13
N GLU A 101 -2.18 -5.40 -4.21
CA GLU A 101 -2.34 -4.27 -3.30
C GLU A 101 -3.77 -4.32 -2.75
N ILE A 102 -3.91 -4.40 -1.44
CA ILE A 102 -5.17 -4.52 -0.73
C ILE A 102 -5.49 -3.19 -0.03
N LYS A 103 -6.76 -2.81 -0.10
CA LYS A 103 -7.30 -1.68 0.66
C LYS A 103 -8.55 -2.12 1.39
N CYS A 104 -8.51 -2.03 2.72
CA CYS A 104 -9.65 -2.28 3.59
C CYS A 104 -10.09 -0.97 4.27
N PRO A 105 -10.85 -0.10 3.60
CA PRO A 105 -11.31 1.16 4.19
C PRO A 105 -12.39 0.91 5.24
N SER A 106 -12.13 1.27 6.50
CA SER A 106 -13.09 1.12 7.60
C SER A 106 -14.40 1.88 7.38
N SER A 107 -14.39 2.91 6.53
CA SER A 107 -15.59 3.65 6.15
C SER A 107 -16.58 2.84 5.31
N CYS A 108 -16.16 1.71 4.75
CA CYS A 108 -16.96 0.86 3.88
C CYS A 108 -17.27 -0.51 4.50
N SER A 109 -17.00 -0.72 5.80
CA SER A 109 -17.16 -2.02 6.46
C SER A 109 -18.56 -2.63 6.32
N ASP A 110 -19.58 -1.78 6.26
CA ASP A 110 -20.98 -2.17 6.25
C ASP A 110 -21.62 -2.00 4.86
N LEU A 111 -20.79 -1.89 3.82
CA LEU A 111 -21.22 -1.62 2.45
C LEU A 111 -20.68 -2.68 1.51
N THR A 112 -21.47 -2.99 0.49
CA THR A 112 -20.97 -3.71 -0.68
C THR A 112 -19.99 -2.85 -1.49
N PRO A 113 -19.14 -3.46 -2.35
CA PRO A 113 -18.28 -2.72 -3.27
C PRO A 113 -19.05 -1.70 -4.12
N GLU A 114 -20.21 -2.09 -4.66
CA GLU A 114 -21.06 -1.24 -5.49
C GLU A 114 -21.59 -0.03 -4.72
N GLU A 115 -22.11 -0.24 -3.51
CA GLU A 115 -22.57 0.85 -2.65
C GLU A 115 -21.43 1.79 -2.26
N SER A 116 -20.24 1.24 -2.02
CA SER A 116 -19.06 2.01 -1.66
C SER A 116 -18.60 2.92 -2.80
N ILE A 117 -18.67 2.47 -4.05
CA ILE A 117 -18.38 3.27 -5.24
C ILE A 117 -19.46 4.33 -5.44
N LEU A 118 -20.75 3.97 -5.37
CA LEU A 118 -21.87 4.89 -5.57
C LEU A 118 -21.90 6.01 -4.51
N LYS A 119 -21.56 5.69 -3.26
CA LYS A 119 -21.43 6.66 -2.16
C LYS A 119 -20.10 7.44 -2.20
N ARG A 120 -19.26 7.25 -3.22
CA ARG A 120 -17.93 7.86 -3.40
C ARG A 120 -16.98 7.62 -2.22
N LYS A 121 -17.15 6.52 -1.48
CA LYS A 121 -16.20 6.12 -0.44
C LYS A 121 -15.00 5.38 -1.03
N ILE A 122 -15.20 4.72 -2.18
CA ILE A 122 -14.13 4.23 -3.06
C ILE A 122 -14.14 5.10 -4.31
N THR A 123 -13.01 5.76 -4.61
CA THR A 123 -12.88 6.69 -5.74
C THR A 123 -11.92 6.22 -6.83
N PHE A 124 -11.16 5.16 -6.57
CA PHE A 124 -10.21 4.57 -7.50
C PHE A 124 -10.84 3.49 -8.41
N TRP A 125 -12.13 3.20 -8.25
CA TRP A 125 -12.87 2.27 -9.09
C TRP A 125 -14.23 2.87 -9.48
N THR A 126 -14.72 2.51 -10.67
CA THR A 126 -16.00 2.93 -11.24
C THR A 126 -16.80 1.71 -11.68
N ILE A 127 -18.11 1.75 -11.48
CA ILE A 127 -19.03 0.76 -12.06
C ILE A 127 -19.23 1.12 -13.53
N ASP A 128 -18.89 0.19 -14.43
CA ASP A 128 -19.27 0.33 -15.84
C ASP A 128 -20.79 0.36 -15.94
N LYS A 129 -21.34 1.51 -16.32
CA LYS A 129 -22.73 1.59 -16.72
C LYS A 129 -22.84 0.84 -18.05
N LYS A 130 -23.26 -0.44 -18.01
CA LYS A 130 -23.68 -1.13 -19.23
C LYS A 130 -24.68 -0.21 -19.96
N LYS A 131 -24.38 0.11 -21.22
CA LYS A 131 -25.31 0.72 -22.15
C LYS A 131 -26.48 -0.22 -22.43
#